data_AF-A0A7S3I892-F1
#
_entry.id   AF-A0A7S3I892-F1
#
_cell.length_a   1.000
_cell.length_b   1.000
_cell.length_c   1.000
_cell.angle_alpha   90.00
_cell.angle_beta   90.00
_cell.angle_gamma   90.00
#
_symmetry.space_group_name_H-M   'P 1'
#
loop_
_entity.id
_entity.type
_entity.pdbx_description
1 polymer ?
#
loop_
_entity_poly.entity_id
_entity_poly.type
_entity_poly.pdbx_seq_one_letter_code
_entity_poly.pdbx_strand_id
1 'polypeptide(L)'
;EEGTDERTVVVERWFTGGKASASLRTAVSHMQNAMTGVTKGFQYKMRFVYSHFPINVSITNGAKRVEIRNFLGEKVIRVVDALKDTTVKRSEDVKDEIVLSGNDIDAVSRTCALIQNVCHVKNKDIRKFLDGIYVSHKGTVITDQMQSRHRGTPMAVGLGVFASRSSVPVCGTSSCQTLSPAPNLMVLGGGRIGTLQVAMGDIVQEMAQQ
;
A
#
# COMPACT_ATOMS: atom_id res chain seq x y z
N GLU A 1 1.49 23.35 -31.16
CA GLU A 1 1.61 23.40 -29.70
C GLU A 1 0.32 22.82 -29.15
N GLU A 2 0.29 21.50 -28.95
CA GLU A 2 -0.95 20.78 -28.62
C GLU A 2 -1.01 20.46 -27.13
N GLY A 3 -2.10 20.93 -26.52
CA GLY A 3 -2.75 20.51 -25.27
C GLY A 3 -1.94 19.70 -24.27
N THR A 4 -1.35 20.37 -23.29
CA THR A 4 -1.05 19.72 -22.00
C THR A 4 -2.24 19.94 -21.09
N ASP A 5 -3.00 18.88 -20.80
CA ASP A 5 -4.07 18.93 -19.80
C ASP A 5 -3.49 19.41 -18.45
N GLU A 6 -4.17 20.35 -17.78
CA GLU A 6 -3.68 21.07 -16.58
C GLU A 6 -3.31 20.16 -15.38
N ARG A 7 -3.58 18.86 -15.46
CA ARG A 7 -3.36 17.88 -14.39
C ARG A 7 -2.32 16.82 -14.72
N THR A 8 -1.65 16.86 -15.86
CA THR A 8 -0.71 15.80 -16.28
C THR A 8 0.73 16.19 -15.96
N VAL A 9 1.48 15.30 -15.31
CA VAL A 9 2.93 15.47 -15.11
C VAL A 9 3.68 14.63 -16.14
N VAL A 10 4.45 15.31 -16.99
CA VAL A 10 5.27 14.68 -18.03
C VAL A 10 6.71 14.60 -17.53
N VAL A 11 7.28 13.39 -17.55
CA VAL A 11 8.69 13.17 -17.21
C VAL A 11 9.42 12.70 -18.46
N GLU A 12 10.32 13.54 -18.96
CA GLU A 12 11.08 13.28 -20.17
C GLU A 12 12.58 13.18 -19.88
N ARG A 13 13.24 12.29 -20.61
CA ARG A 13 14.70 12.26 -20.66
C ARG A 13 15.18 12.09 -22.10
N TRP A 14 16.09 12.96 -22.47
CA TRP A 14 16.76 12.93 -23.77
C TRP A 14 17.91 11.92 -23.74
N PHE A 15 18.07 11.17 -24.84
CA PHE A 15 19.14 10.18 -25.03
C PHE A 15 19.22 9.14 -23.91
N THR A 16 18.21 8.27 -23.82
CA THR A 16 18.19 7.18 -22.84
C THR A 16 18.61 5.84 -23.45
N GLY A 17 19.46 5.11 -22.73
CA GLY A 17 19.89 3.75 -23.04
C GLY A 17 20.14 2.96 -21.76
N GLY A 18 19.90 1.65 -21.80
CA GLY A 18 20.18 0.74 -20.69
C GLY A 18 19.45 1.11 -19.39
N LYS A 19 20.21 1.28 -18.29
CA LYS A 19 19.69 1.47 -16.92
C LYS A 19 18.93 2.78 -16.72
N ALA A 20 19.12 3.77 -17.59
CA ALA A 20 18.53 5.10 -17.44
C ALA A 20 17.00 5.11 -17.62
N SER A 21 16.44 4.23 -18.47
CA SER A 21 14.99 4.11 -18.63
C SER A 21 14.31 3.49 -17.41
N ALA A 22 15.00 2.56 -16.73
CA ALA A 22 14.51 1.96 -15.50
C ALA A 22 14.42 2.98 -14.36
N SER A 23 15.42 3.86 -14.22
CA SER A 23 15.42 4.93 -13.22
C SER A 23 14.25 5.91 -13.38
N LEU A 24 13.84 6.21 -14.62
CA LEU A 24 12.66 7.04 -14.88
C LEU A 24 11.38 6.40 -14.35
N ARG A 25 11.20 5.09 -14.60
CA ARG A 25 10.02 4.36 -14.11
C ARG A 25 9.97 4.34 -12.58
N THR A 26 11.11 4.17 -11.92
CA THR A 26 11.20 4.24 -10.46
C THR A 26 10.83 5.63 -9.94
N ALA A 27 11.32 6.70 -10.57
CA ALA A 27 10.98 8.07 -10.20
C ALA A 27 9.47 8.34 -10.33
N VAL A 28 8.87 7.91 -11.44
CA VAL A 28 7.41 8.00 -11.66
C VAL A 28 6.64 7.26 -10.56
N SER A 29 7.05 6.05 -10.18
CA SER A 29 6.39 5.30 -9.11
C SER A 29 6.51 6.00 -7.74
N HIS A 30 7.66 6.60 -7.42
CA HIS A 30 7.79 7.38 -6.19
C HIS A 30 6.87 8.61 -6.19
N MET A 31 6.71 9.28 -7.34
CA MET A 31 5.78 10.41 -7.47
C MET A 31 4.32 9.98 -7.26
N GLN A 32 3.92 8.85 -7.85
CA GLN A 32 2.58 8.28 -7.64
C GLN A 32 2.33 7.90 -6.17
N ASN A 33 3.33 7.32 -5.50
CA ASN A 33 3.25 6.99 -4.08
C ASN A 33 3.16 8.25 -3.21
N ALA A 34 3.87 9.33 -3.55
CA ALA A 34 3.79 10.59 -2.82
C ALA A 34 2.39 11.23 -2.98
N MET A 35 1.84 11.24 -4.19
CA MET A 35 0.50 11.77 -4.47
C MET A 35 -0.60 10.99 -3.73
N THR A 36 -0.53 9.66 -3.76
CA THR A 36 -1.47 8.80 -3.01
C THR A 36 -1.32 8.95 -1.49
N GLY A 37 -0.09 9.17 -1.01
CA GLY A 37 0.20 9.44 0.39
C GLY A 37 -0.44 10.71 0.94
N VAL A 38 -0.42 11.80 0.16
CA VAL A 38 -1.03 13.08 0.56
C VAL A 38 -2.56 13.03 0.50
N THR A 39 -3.13 12.30 -0.47
CA THR A 39 -4.58 12.24 -0.69
C THR A 39 -5.28 11.23 0.21
N LYS A 40 -4.77 10.00 0.31
CA LYS A 40 -5.43 8.87 1.00
C LYS A 40 -4.73 8.41 2.27
N GLY A 41 -3.43 8.70 2.41
CA GLY A 41 -2.57 8.17 3.48
C GLY A 41 -2.36 6.65 3.39
N PHE A 42 -1.26 6.16 3.97
CA PHE A 42 -0.94 4.73 4.01
C PHE A 42 -1.22 4.12 5.38
N GLN A 43 -1.73 2.89 5.37
CA GLN A 43 -2.02 2.10 6.56
C GLN A 43 -1.49 0.67 6.41
N TYR A 44 -0.62 0.27 7.34
CA TYR A 44 -0.05 -1.06 7.39
C TYR A 44 -0.55 -1.74 8.66
N LYS A 45 -1.11 -2.94 8.51
CA LYS A 45 -1.53 -3.77 9.62
C LYS A 45 -0.47 -4.82 9.88
N MET A 46 -0.04 -4.94 11.13
CA MET A 46 0.91 -5.94 11.59
C MET A 46 0.24 -6.83 12.63
N ARG A 47 0.40 -8.15 12.50
CA ARG A 47 -0.13 -9.14 13.44
C ARG A 47 0.98 -9.83 14.21
N PHE A 48 0.72 -10.08 15.49
CA PHE A 48 1.62 -10.85 16.34
C PHE A 48 1.33 -12.34 16.19
N VAL A 49 2.38 -13.11 16.03
CA VAL A 49 2.35 -14.58 15.99
C VAL A 49 3.20 -15.09 17.14
N TYR A 50 2.63 -15.97 17.95
CA TYR A 50 3.30 -16.61 19.07
C TYR A 50 2.76 -18.03 19.28
N SER A 51 3.63 -18.95 19.71
CA SER A 51 3.21 -20.32 20.04
C SER A 51 2.98 -20.53 21.54
N HIS A 52 3.82 -19.98 22.41
CA HIS A 52 3.75 -20.23 23.86
C HIS A 52 3.84 -18.96 24.70
N PHE A 53 4.81 -18.09 24.42
CA PHE A 53 4.99 -16.86 25.18
C PHE A 53 4.19 -15.72 24.52
N PRO A 54 3.16 -15.17 25.17
CA PRO A 54 2.41 -14.05 24.62
C PRO A 54 3.30 -12.80 24.58
N ILE A 55 3.34 -12.15 23.41
CA ILE A 55 4.16 -10.96 23.17
C ILE A 55 3.40 -9.72 23.65
N ASN A 56 3.99 -8.92 24.53
CA ASN A 56 3.39 -7.66 24.94
C ASN A 56 4.07 -6.50 24.22
N VAL A 57 3.29 -5.73 23.47
CA VAL A 57 3.75 -4.52 22.80
C VAL A 57 3.20 -3.28 23.50
N SER A 58 4.06 -2.41 24.00
CA SER A 58 3.67 -1.11 24.56
C SER A 58 4.11 0.01 23.63
N ILE A 59 3.23 1.01 23.48
CA ILE A 59 3.49 2.20 22.67
C ILE A 59 3.78 3.34 23.64
N THR A 60 5.00 3.87 23.58
CA THR A 60 5.51 4.94 24.45
C THR A 60 5.75 6.21 23.63
N ASN A 61 5.85 7.38 24.29
CA ASN A 61 6.14 8.68 23.64
C ASN A 61 5.13 9.06 22.55
N GLY A 62 3.83 9.05 22.88
CA GLY A 62 2.79 9.59 22.00
C GLY A 62 2.76 8.97 20.60
N ALA A 63 2.82 7.63 20.52
CA ALA A 63 2.76 6.85 19.27
C ALA A 63 4.04 6.75 18.42
N LYS A 64 5.19 7.22 18.92
CA LYS A 64 6.46 7.20 18.18
C LYS A 64 7.44 6.10 18.60
N ARG A 65 7.27 5.47 19.76
CA ARG A 65 8.18 4.42 20.25
C ARG A 65 7.41 3.14 20.52
N VAL A 66 7.90 2.03 19.99
CA VAL A 66 7.33 0.70 20.17
C VAL A 66 8.28 -0.13 21.02
N GLU A 67 7.80 -0.59 22.17
CA GLU A 67 8.52 -1.47 23.07
C GLU A 67 7.90 -2.87 23.01
N ILE A 68 8.70 -3.86 22.69
CA ILE A 68 8.31 -5.27 22.64
C ILE A 68 8.92 -5.96 23.85
N ARG A 69 8.07 -6.61 24.64
CA ARG A 69 8.42 -7.35 25.86
C ARG A 69 8.05 -8.81 25.71
N ASN A 70 8.75 -9.66 26.47
CA ASN A 70 8.49 -11.10 26.54
C ASN A 70 8.63 -11.83 25.20
N PHE A 71 9.49 -11.35 24.30
CA PHE A 71 9.76 -12.04 23.04
C PHE A 71 10.54 -13.34 23.32
N LEU A 72 9.98 -14.50 22.97
CA LEU A 72 10.53 -15.83 23.29
C LEU A 72 10.81 -16.09 24.79
N GLY A 73 10.22 -15.31 25.70
CA GLY A 73 10.51 -15.38 27.13
C GLY A 73 11.78 -14.63 27.56
N GLU A 74 12.36 -13.80 26.69
CA GLU A 74 13.48 -12.94 27.05
C GLU A 74 13.05 -11.83 28.02
N LYS A 75 13.87 -11.56 29.04
CA LYS A 75 13.69 -10.42 29.97
C LYS A 75 14.06 -9.07 29.33
N VAL A 76 14.79 -9.09 28.20
CA VAL A 76 15.25 -7.88 27.51
C VAL A 76 14.09 -7.23 26.78
N ILE A 77 13.93 -5.92 26.96
CA ILE A 77 12.95 -5.11 26.25
C ILE A 77 13.58 -4.66 24.93
N ARG A 78 12.91 -4.96 23.82
CA ARG A 78 13.35 -4.51 22.50
C ARG A 78 12.61 -3.24 22.12
N VAL A 79 13.33 -2.17 21.82
CA VAL A 79 12.75 -0.85 21.53
C VAL A 79 12.98 -0.50 20.06
N VAL A 80 11.94 0.00 19.40
CA VAL A 80 12.00 0.51 18.03
C VAL A 80 11.40 1.90 17.99
N ASP A 81 12.16 2.84 17.44
CA ASP A 81 11.70 4.19 17.18
C ASP A 81 11.05 4.25 15.79
N ALA A 82 9.86 4.85 15.72
CA ALA A 82 9.15 5.11 14.49
C ALA A 82 9.82 6.27 13.72
N LEU A 83 9.88 6.12 12.41
CA LEU A 83 10.55 7.09 11.54
C LEU A 83 9.59 8.20 11.12
N LYS A 84 10.09 9.44 11.05
CA LYS A 84 9.34 10.64 10.63
C LYS A 84 8.03 10.81 11.43
N ASP A 85 6.93 11.16 10.75
CA ASP A 85 5.60 11.37 11.32
C ASP A 85 4.70 10.14 11.20
N THR A 86 5.29 8.94 11.32
CA THR A 86 4.50 7.70 11.36
C THR A 86 3.91 7.50 12.75
N THR A 87 2.62 7.24 12.80
CA THR A 87 1.88 7.01 14.05
C THR A 87 1.60 5.53 14.22
N VAL A 88 2.02 4.97 15.34
CA VAL A 88 1.72 3.58 15.70
C VAL A 88 0.51 3.56 16.64
N LYS A 89 -0.54 2.85 16.25
CA LYS A 89 -1.74 2.64 17.05
C LYS A 89 -1.96 1.16 17.28
N ARG A 90 -2.47 0.78 18.45
CA ARG A 90 -2.98 -0.57 18.69
C ARG A 90 -4.41 -0.63 18.18
N SER A 91 -4.75 -1.68 17.42
CA SER A 91 -6.12 -1.89 16.95
C SER A 91 -6.99 -2.35 18.11
N GLU A 92 -8.22 -1.85 18.18
CA GLU A 92 -9.24 -2.29 19.15
C GLU A 92 -10.08 -3.44 18.57
N ASP A 93 -10.25 -3.47 17.24
CA ASP A 93 -11.11 -4.41 16.53
C ASP A 93 -10.59 -5.85 16.59
N VAL A 94 -9.26 -5.99 16.52
CA VAL A 94 -8.58 -7.28 16.42
C VAL A 94 -7.51 -7.34 17.49
N LYS A 95 -7.58 -8.38 18.33
CA LYS A 95 -6.54 -8.69 19.30
C LYS A 95 -5.22 -8.96 18.59
N ASP A 96 -4.13 -8.55 19.22
CA ASP A 96 -2.78 -8.83 18.75
C ASP A 96 -2.44 -8.20 17.37
N GLU A 97 -3.06 -7.05 17.07
CA GLU A 97 -2.79 -6.25 15.88
C GLU A 97 -2.29 -4.84 16.22
N ILE A 98 -1.27 -4.40 15.49
CA ILE A 98 -0.80 -3.02 15.46
C ILE A 98 -1.02 -2.43 14.08
N VAL A 99 -1.44 -1.17 14.06
CA VAL A 99 -1.66 -0.38 12.87
C VAL A 99 -0.62 0.72 12.82
N LEU A 100 0.13 0.79 11.72
CA LEU A 100 1.00 1.90 11.42
C LEU A 100 0.33 2.75 10.34
N SER A 101 0.13 4.03 10.64
CA SER A 101 -0.41 5.00 9.68
C SER A 101 0.59 6.12 9.44
N GLY A 102 0.63 6.63 8.22
CA GLY A 102 1.47 7.77 7.84
C GLY A 102 1.29 8.17 6.38
N ASN A 103 1.82 9.33 6.03
CA ASN A 103 1.66 9.89 4.68
C ASN A 103 2.72 9.34 3.71
N ASP A 104 3.88 8.95 4.21
CA ASP A 104 5.00 8.44 3.39
C ASP A 104 5.10 6.91 3.49
N ILE A 105 4.98 6.24 2.34
CA ILE A 105 5.05 4.78 2.23
C ILE A 105 6.41 4.24 2.68
N ASP A 106 7.50 4.95 2.41
CA ASP A 106 8.85 4.48 2.70
C ASP A 106 9.12 4.52 4.21
N ALA A 107 8.64 5.57 4.87
CA ALA A 107 8.74 5.70 6.32
C ALA A 107 7.90 4.66 7.06
N VAL A 108 6.65 4.45 6.63
CA VAL A 108 5.76 3.43 7.22
C VAL A 108 6.35 2.03 7.02
N SER A 109 6.74 1.70 5.78
CA SER A 109 7.29 0.39 5.43
C SER A 109 8.60 0.10 6.16
N ARG A 110 9.48 1.10 6.27
CA ARG A 110 10.76 0.94 6.97
C ARG A 110 10.56 0.75 8.47
N THR A 111 9.59 1.45 9.07
CA THR A 111 9.25 1.26 10.49
C THR A 111 8.73 -0.16 10.73
N CYS A 112 7.84 -0.66 9.87
CA CYS A 112 7.38 -2.07 9.91
C CYS A 112 8.55 -3.06 9.81
N ALA A 113 9.48 -2.82 8.89
CA ALA A 113 10.64 -3.67 8.69
C ALA A 113 11.59 -3.66 9.90
N LEU A 114 11.78 -2.51 10.55
CA LEU A 114 12.57 -2.42 11.78
C LEU A 114 11.95 -3.24 12.91
N ILE A 115 10.64 -3.17 13.10
CA ILE A 115 9.90 -3.99 14.07
C ILE A 115 10.11 -5.48 13.77
N GLN A 116 9.94 -5.89 12.52
CA GLN A 116 10.11 -7.29 12.12
C GLN A 116 11.56 -7.79 12.30
N ASN A 117 12.56 -6.98 11.94
CA ASN A 117 13.97 -7.32 12.08
C ASN A 117 14.37 -7.46 13.55
N VAL A 118 13.86 -6.57 14.39
CA VAL A 118 14.07 -6.64 15.84
C VAL A 118 13.36 -7.84 16.43
N CYS A 119 12.25 -8.31 15.85
CA CYS A 119 11.58 -9.55 16.26
C CYS A 119 12.10 -10.81 15.56
N HIS A 120 13.24 -10.77 14.86
CA HIS A 120 13.74 -11.96 14.20
C HIS A 120 14.42 -12.92 15.19
N VAL A 121 14.04 -14.20 15.13
CA VAL A 121 14.62 -15.27 15.95
C VAL A 121 16.04 -15.59 15.44
N LYS A 122 17.04 -15.54 16.32
CA LYS A 122 18.42 -15.89 16.02
C LYS A 122 18.81 -17.22 16.68
N ASN A 123 19.74 -17.95 16.07
CA ASN A 123 20.35 -19.17 16.63
C ASN A 123 19.36 -20.33 16.92
N LYS A 124 18.19 -20.33 16.28
CA LYS A 124 17.19 -21.41 16.36
C LYS A 124 16.65 -21.71 14.95
N ASP A 125 15.99 -22.86 14.80
CA ASP A 125 15.33 -23.22 13.54
C ASP A 125 14.08 -22.37 13.29
N ILE A 126 14.15 -21.53 12.26
CA ILE A 126 13.09 -20.61 11.83
C ILE A 126 11.82 -21.33 11.34
N ARG A 127 11.89 -22.62 11.00
CA ARG A 127 10.73 -23.37 10.51
C ARG A 127 9.81 -23.81 11.65
N LYS A 128 10.37 -23.97 12.84
CA LYS A 128 9.65 -24.36 14.05
C LYS A 128 9.26 -23.16 14.89
N PHE A 129 10.14 -22.16 14.97
CA PHE A 129 9.91 -20.93 15.73
C PHE A 129 9.46 -19.80 14.79
N LEU A 130 8.14 -19.74 14.58
CA LEU A 130 7.49 -18.72 13.76
C LEU A 130 7.10 -17.45 14.55
N ASP A 131 7.49 -17.38 15.82
CA ASP A 131 7.19 -16.25 16.71
C ASP A 131 7.76 -14.95 16.15
N GLY A 132 6.92 -13.92 16.07
CA GLY A 132 7.29 -12.66 15.43
C GLY A 132 6.12 -11.72 15.19
N ILE A 133 6.44 -10.56 14.62
CA ILE A 133 5.47 -9.54 14.24
C ILE A 133 5.58 -9.38 12.72
N TYR A 134 4.49 -9.63 12.00
CA TYR A 134 4.48 -9.66 10.54
C TYR A 134 3.44 -8.71 9.96
N VAL A 135 3.72 -8.15 8.80
CA VAL A 135 2.76 -7.33 8.04
C VAL A 135 1.69 -8.26 7.45
N SER A 136 0.43 -8.07 7.83
CA SER A 136 -0.71 -8.84 7.34
C SER A 136 -1.36 -8.18 6.14
N HIS A 137 -1.51 -6.85 6.17
CA HIS A 137 -2.20 -6.09 5.12
C HIS A 137 -1.52 -4.74 4.88
N LYS A 138 -1.51 -4.34 3.61
CA LYS A 138 -1.05 -3.03 3.15
C LYS A 138 -2.22 -2.36 2.44
N GLY A 139 -2.61 -1.19 2.92
CA GLY A 139 -3.74 -0.45 2.38
C GLY A 139 -3.60 1.05 2.58
N THR A 140 -4.67 1.78 2.26
CA THR A 140 -4.81 3.21 2.51
C THR A 140 -5.70 3.45 3.74
N VAL A 141 -5.52 4.61 4.38
CA VAL A 141 -6.34 4.99 5.55
C VAL A 141 -7.76 5.30 5.10
N ILE A 142 -7.90 6.09 4.04
CA ILE A 142 -9.19 6.33 3.41
C ILE A 142 -9.50 5.14 2.51
N THR A 143 -10.61 4.46 2.81
CA THR A 143 -11.13 3.40 1.95
C THR A 143 -12.13 4.03 0.98
N ASP A 144 -11.94 3.83 -0.33
CA ASP A 144 -12.78 4.42 -1.40
C ASP A 144 -14.29 4.11 -1.25
N GLN A 145 -14.64 3.16 -0.38
CA GLN A 145 -16.00 2.83 0.06
C GLN A 145 -16.73 4.00 0.77
N MET A 146 -16.02 5.04 1.24
CA MET A 146 -16.65 6.26 1.78
C MET A 146 -16.97 7.31 0.72
N GLN A 147 -16.35 7.28 -0.46
CA GLN A 147 -16.63 8.24 -1.55
C GLN A 147 -17.92 7.94 -2.31
N SER A 148 -18.41 6.68 -2.30
CA SER A 148 -19.71 6.33 -2.91
C SER A 148 -20.92 6.79 -2.10
N ARG A 149 -20.75 7.23 -0.84
CA ARG A 149 -21.84 7.76 0.01
C ARG A 149 -22.17 9.24 -0.25
N HIS A 150 -21.41 9.95 -1.06
CA HIS A 150 -21.69 11.35 -1.44
C HIS A 150 -22.07 11.55 -2.91
N ARG A 151 -22.15 10.47 -3.70
CA ARG A 151 -22.97 10.47 -4.91
C ARG A 151 -24.38 10.11 -4.50
N GLY A 152 -25.21 11.13 -4.27
CA GLY A 152 -26.65 10.95 -4.13
C GLY A 152 -27.18 10.13 -5.30
N THR A 153 -27.53 8.88 -5.07
CA THR A 153 -28.28 8.07 -6.03
C THR A 153 -29.67 8.70 -6.13
N PRO A 154 -30.12 9.21 -7.30
CA PRO A 154 -31.54 9.42 -7.48
C PRO A 154 -32.20 8.04 -7.41
N MET A 155 -33.15 7.91 -6.48
CA MET A 155 -34.03 6.75 -6.37
C MET A 155 -34.73 6.53 -7.71
N ALA A 156 -34.25 5.59 -8.51
CA ALA A 156 -34.97 5.12 -9.68
C ALA A 156 -36.09 4.19 -9.19
N VAL A 157 -37.28 4.75 -9.10
CA VAL A 157 -38.54 4.01 -9.01
C VAL A 157 -38.68 3.18 -10.29
N GLY A 158 -38.98 1.89 -10.12
CA GLY A 158 -38.75 0.84 -11.11
C GLY A 158 -39.62 0.86 -12.37
N LEU A 159 -39.22 0.02 -13.33
CA LEU A 159 -40.05 -1.01 -13.96
C LEU A 159 -39.18 -1.80 -14.96
N GLY A 160 -39.28 -3.13 -15.00
CA GLY A 160 -38.77 -3.90 -16.14
C GLY A 160 -38.13 -5.22 -15.80
N VAL A 161 -38.97 -6.18 -15.44
CA VAL A 161 -38.80 -7.63 -15.58
C VAL A 161 -38.05 -7.99 -16.88
N PHE A 162 -37.00 -8.83 -16.81
CA PHE A 162 -36.89 -10.00 -17.69
C PHE A 162 -35.90 -11.02 -17.12
N ALA A 163 -36.30 -12.28 -17.25
CA ALA A 163 -35.79 -13.42 -16.49
C ALA A 163 -34.73 -14.25 -17.24
N SER A 164 -34.00 -15.02 -16.44
CA SER A 164 -33.50 -16.39 -16.69
C SER A 164 -32.30 -16.61 -17.61
N ARG A 165 -31.23 -17.17 -17.02
CA ARG A 165 -30.62 -18.50 -17.30
C ARG A 165 -29.21 -18.50 -16.70
N SER A 166 -28.99 -19.18 -15.57
CA SER A 166 -28.65 -20.60 -15.42
C SER A 166 -27.17 -20.95 -15.69
N SER A 167 -26.66 -21.79 -14.78
CA SER A 167 -25.50 -22.70 -14.82
C SER A 167 -24.09 -22.13 -14.62
N VAL A 168 -23.57 -22.44 -13.43
CA VAL A 168 -22.16 -22.66 -13.09
C VAL A 168 -21.60 -23.81 -13.95
N PRO A 169 -20.31 -23.83 -14.28
CA PRO A 169 -19.48 -24.87 -13.65
C PRO A 169 -18.08 -24.40 -13.23
N VAL A 170 -17.60 -25.04 -12.16
CA VAL A 170 -16.22 -25.04 -11.67
C VAL A 170 -15.37 -25.94 -12.58
N CYS A 171 -14.18 -25.50 -12.99
CA CYS A 171 -13.08 -26.41 -13.33
C CYS A 171 -11.74 -25.71 -13.13
N GLY A 172 -10.89 -26.29 -12.28
CA GLY A 172 -9.51 -25.88 -12.12
C GLY A 172 -8.63 -26.45 -13.24
N THR A 173 -7.60 -25.70 -13.62
CA THR A 173 -6.27 -26.18 -14.00
C THR A 173 -5.37 -24.97 -14.27
N SER A 174 -4.26 -24.92 -13.54
CA SER A 174 -2.96 -24.35 -13.94
C SER A 174 -2.92 -23.34 -15.09
N SER A 175 -2.90 -22.04 -14.76
CA SER A 175 -1.93 -21.08 -15.28
C SER A 175 -2.16 -19.71 -14.62
N CYS A 176 -1.10 -19.16 -14.01
CA CYS A 176 -1.09 -17.81 -13.47
C CYS A 176 -1.32 -16.81 -14.61
N GLN A 177 -2.51 -16.23 -14.69
CA GLN A 177 -2.76 -15.04 -15.51
C GLN A 177 -2.44 -13.80 -14.67
N THR A 178 -1.28 -13.22 -14.91
CA THR A 178 -1.00 -11.81 -14.57
C THR A 178 -1.81 -10.93 -15.51
N LEU A 179 -2.98 -10.49 -15.08
CA LEU A 179 -3.77 -9.48 -15.78
C LEU A 179 -3.48 -8.10 -15.18
N SER A 180 -2.72 -7.29 -15.92
CA SER A 180 -2.88 -5.84 -15.91
C SER A 180 -2.68 -5.33 -17.34
N PRO A 181 -3.59 -4.48 -17.86
CA PRO A 181 -3.53 -4.02 -19.23
C PRO A 181 -2.34 -3.04 -19.39
N ALA A 182 -1.49 -3.33 -20.37
CA ALA A 182 -0.45 -2.40 -20.81
C ALA A 182 -1.11 -1.17 -21.46
N PRO A 183 -0.73 0.07 -21.12
CA PRO A 183 -1.04 1.21 -21.97
C PRO A 183 -0.18 1.12 -23.24
N ASN A 184 -0.83 1.34 -24.38
CA ASN A 184 -0.26 1.27 -25.72
C ASN A 184 1.06 2.04 -25.84
N LEU A 185 2.12 1.31 -26.20
CA LEU A 185 3.41 1.85 -26.60
C LEU A 185 3.35 2.20 -28.09
N MET A 186 2.97 3.44 -28.42
CA MET A 186 3.22 3.98 -29.77
C MET A 186 4.69 4.45 -29.84
N VAL A 187 5.53 3.67 -30.52
CA VAL A 187 6.90 4.09 -30.88
C VAL A 187 6.82 4.81 -32.22
N LEU A 188 6.72 6.15 -32.19
CA LEU A 188 6.92 6.96 -33.39
C LEU A 188 8.42 7.15 -33.61
N GLY A 189 8.90 6.73 -34.79
CA GLY A 189 10.29 6.83 -35.19
C GLY A 189 10.72 8.27 -35.44
N GLY A 190 11.80 8.70 -34.79
CA GLY A 190 12.48 9.97 -35.03
C GLY A 190 13.10 10.54 -33.77
N GLY A 191 14.36 10.16 -33.46
CA GLY A 191 15.09 10.61 -32.26
C GLY A 191 14.60 9.94 -30.98
N ARG A 192 15.46 9.19 -30.28
CA ARG A 192 15.09 8.47 -29.04
C ARG A 192 14.81 9.44 -27.88
N ILE A 193 13.62 10.02 -27.86
CA ILE A 193 13.04 10.71 -26.71
C ILE A 193 12.25 9.66 -25.94
N GLY A 194 12.69 9.34 -24.73
CA GLY A 194 11.94 8.49 -23.82
C GLY A 194 10.94 9.35 -23.07
N THR A 195 9.78 9.60 -23.68
CA THR A 195 8.67 10.34 -23.08
C THR A 195 7.76 9.37 -22.33
N LEU A 196 7.63 9.52 -21.01
CA LEU A 196 6.62 8.80 -20.23
C LEU A 196 5.63 9.83 -19.68
N GLN A 197 4.45 9.85 -20.30
CA GLN A 197 3.33 10.67 -19.87
C GLN A 197 2.49 9.88 -18.87
N VAL A 198 2.35 10.41 -17.65
CA VAL A 198 1.52 9.80 -16.61
C VAL A 198 0.23 10.62 -16.53
N ALA A 199 -0.84 10.10 -17.14
CA ALA A 199 -2.15 10.72 -17.04
C ALA A 199 -2.65 10.65 -15.59
N MET A 200 -2.85 11.81 -14.98
CA MET A 200 -3.27 12.00 -13.57
C MET A 200 -4.79 12.22 -13.44
N GLY A 201 -5.54 11.70 -14.41
CA GLY A 201 -6.94 12.08 -14.69
C GLY A 201 -7.96 11.77 -13.61
N ASP A 202 -7.78 10.76 -12.76
CA ASP A 202 -8.93 10.22 -12.01
C ASP A 202 -9.01 10.59 -10.52
N ILE A 203 -8.07 11.38 -9.97
CA ILE A 203 -8.01 11.59 -8.50
C ILE A 203 -8.37 13.04 -8.06
N VAL A 204 -8.26 14.04 -8.95
CA VAL A 204 -8.36 15.46 -8.55
C VAL A 204 -9.71 16.11 -8.90
N GLN A 205 -10.56 15.45 -9.71
CA GLN A 205 -11.83 16.04 -10.15
C GLN A 205 -12.89 16.12 -9.04
N GLU A 206 -12.67 15.47 -7.90
CA GLU A 206 -13.60 15.45 -6.77
C GLU A 206 -13.33 16.58 -5.73
N MET A 207 -12.23 17.34 -5.84
CA MET A 207 -11.93 18.44 -4.90
C MET A 207 -12.04 19.85 -5.52
N ALA A 208 -12.42 19.98 -6.79
CA ALA A 208 -12.63 21.28 -7.45
C ALA A 208 -14.08 21.80 -7.36
N GLN A 209 -14.93 21.20 -6.51
CA GLN A 209 -16.33 21.61 -6.29
C GLN A 209 -16.65 21.91 -4.81
N GLN A 210 -15.64 22.24 -4.00
CA GLN A 210 -15.85 22.87 -2.69
C GLN A 210 -15.38 24.32 -2.72
#